data_AF-A0A1B6ZEI9-F1
#
_entry.id   AF-A0A1B6ZEI9-F1
#
_cell.length_a   1.000
_cell.length_b   1.000
_cell.length_c   1.000
_cell.angle_alpha   90.00
_cell.angle_beta   90.00
_cell.angle_gamma   90.00
#
_symmetry.space_group_name_H-M   'P 1'
#
loop_
_entity.id
_entity.type
_entity.pdbx_description
1 polymer ?
#
loop_
_entity_poly.entity_id
_entity_poly.type
_entity_poly.pdbx_seq_one_letter_code
_entity_poly.pdbx_strand_id
1 'polypeptide(L)'
;MAINLDLLLKAYASGIFPMADARDDPETFWVEPKTRATIPLEGFRLSRSLRKTIISNRFRVTADTDFENVIRTCAEAAADRQETWINADIEEAFLTLHDMGLAHSVECWASDEDDGPEKLVGGLYGLEIGRAFCGESMFSRKRDASKVALAWLVARLKFGGFELLDCQFMTEHLASLGAVEVSQQAYVQQLQRALQAPDHSVSAIKSPIRSSGALSGVGAAGSAAGGAGVGDGAGAAGAWTGGEAALSSDGSAAFEALDKLLVKLDDADRGAVGLLASSGGSSSPGKLIAQLLTQTS
;
A
#
# COMPACT_ATOMS: atom_id res chain seq x y z
N MET A 1 20.95 -11.10 -14.16
CA MET A 1 20.40 -12.47 -14.28
C MET A 1 19.12 -12.45 -13.47
N ALA A 2 17.97 -12.74 -14.08
CA ALA A 2 16.67 -12.59 -13.41
C ALA A 2 16.63 -13.27 -12.03
N ILE A 3 16.16 -12.53 -11.02
CA ILE A 3 16.02 -13.02 -9.65
C ILE A 3 14.93 -14.10 -9.61
N ASN A 4 15.24 -15.26 -9.04
CA ASN A 4 14.25 -16.31 -8.82
C ASN A 4 13.23 -15.85 -7.75
N LEU A 5 11.95 -15.73 -8.12
CA LEU A 5 10.91 -15.18 -7.25
C LEU A 5 10.63 -16.03 -6.00
N ASP A 6 10.68 -17.36 -6.12
CA ASP A 6 10.51 -18.24 -4.94
C ASP A 6 11.64 -18.04 -3.92
N LEU A 7 12.87 -17.84 -4.41
CA LEU A 7 14.02 -17.52 -3.57
C LEU A 7 13.85 -16.13 -2.95
N LEU A 8 13.40 -15.15 -3.72
CA LEU A 8 13.13 -13.79 -3.24
C LEU A 8 12.12 -13.78 -2.10
N LEU A 9 10.97 -14.44 -2.26
CA LEU A 9 9.94 -14.53 -1.22
C LEU A 9 10.46 -15.26 0.03
N LYS A 10 11.25 -16.34 -0.14
CA LYS A 10 11.90 -17.03 0.99
C LYS A 10 12.93 -16.15 1.71
N ALA A 11 13.67 -15.33 0.96
CA ALA A 11 14.61 -14.37 1.52
C ALA A 11 13.87 -13.35 2.38
N TYR A 12 12.80 -12.74 1.85
CA TYR A 12 11.96 -11.80 2.62
C TYR A 12 11.35 -12.45 3.86
N ALA A 13 10.83 -13.69 3.76
CA ALA A 13 10.32 -14.44 4.90
C ALA A 13 11.38 -14.74 5.98
N SER A 14 12.66 -14.65 5.61
CA SER A 14 13.81 -14.82 6.49
C SER A 14 14.47 -13.50 6.91
N GLY A 15 13.91 -12.36 6.48
CA GLY A 15 14.44 -11.03 6.79
C GLY A 15 15.60 -10.55 5.90
N ILE A 16 15.81 -11.20 4.76
CA ILE A 16 16.86 -10.93 3.78
C ILE A 16 16.22 -10.25 2.56
N PHE A 17 16.92 -9.29 1.95
CA PHE A 17 16.43 -8.56 0.78
C PHE A 17 17.55 -8.35 -0.26
N PRO A 18 17.23 -8.23 -1.55
CA PRO A 18 18.21 -8.02 -2.60
C PRO A 18 18.65 -6.55 -2.70
N MET A 19 19.90 -6.32 -3.08
CA MET A 19 20.43 -5.01 -3.47
C MET A 19 21.45 -5.18 -4.60
N ALA A 20 21.66 -4.12 -5.37
CA ALA A 20 22.78 -3.97 -6.31
C ALA A 20 23.65 -2.78 -5.90
N ASP A 21 24.90 -2.71 -6.38
CA ASP A 21 25.77 -1.56 -6.08
C ASP A 21 25.40 -0.31 -6.89
N ALA A 22 24.88 -0.50 -8.12
CA ALA A 22 24.48 0.57 -9.03
C ALA A 22 23.25 0.18 -9.89
N ARG A 23 22.67 1.16 -10.59
CA ARG A 23 21.49 0.96 -11.46
C ARG A 23 21.77 0.02 -12.63
N ASP A 24 22.94 0.16 -13.23
CA ASP A 24 23.40 -0.60 -14.39
C ASP A 24 24.22 -1.84 -14.01
N ASP A 25 24.35 -2.12 -12.71
CA ASP A 25 25.04 -3.30 -12.21
C ASP A 25 24.26 -4.58 -12.60
N PRO A 26 24.88 -5.52 -13.33
CA PRO A 26 24.24 -6.77 -13.72
C PRO A 26 24.14 -7.78 -12.57
N GLU A 27 24.76 -7.52 -11.42
CA GLU A 27 24.76 -8.41 -10.26
C GLU A 27 23.86 -7.89 -9.13
N THR A 28 23.33 -8.83 -8.37
CA THR A 28 22.50 -8.57 -7.18
C THR A 28 23.00 -9.44 -6.06
N PHE A 29 23.11 -8.87 -4.87
CA PHE A 29 23.53 -9.55 -3.66
C PHE A 29 22.43 -9.50 -2.59
N TRP A 30 22.51 -10.41 -1.64
CA TRP A 30 21.53 -10.55 -0.56
C TRP A 30 22.06 -9.90 0.71
N VAL A 31 21.22 -9.10 1.35
CA VAL A 31 21.61 -8.32 2.53
C VAL A 31 20.85 -8.76 3.76
N GLU A 32 21.61 -9.01 4.83
CA GLU A 32 21.13 -9.34 6.17
C GLU A 32 21.78 -8.40 7.19
N PRO A 33 21.15 -7.25 7.49
CA PRO A 33 21.70 -6.26 8.41
C PRO A 33 21.76 -6.75 9.87
N LYS A 34 22.78 -6.35 10.62
CA LYS A 34 22.87 -6.60 12.08
C LYS A 34 21.80 -5.86 12.88
N THR A 35 21.41 -4.68 12.39
CA THR A 35 20.30 -3.87 12.90
C THR A 35 19.32 -3.62 11.77
N ARG A 36 18.02 -3.60 12.10
CA ARG A 36 16.93 -3.36 11.14
C ARG A 36 16.11 -2.16 11.58
N ALA A 37 15.76 -1.29 10.65
CA ALA A 37 14.81 -0.22 10.90
C ALA A 37 13.37 -0.69 10.66
N THR A 38 12.49 -0.41 11.62
CA THR A 38 11.05 -0.63 11.47
C THR A 38 10.30 0.62 11.92
N ILE A 39 9.08 0.82 11.42
CA ILE A 39 8.15 1.81 11.97
C ILE A 39 7.09 1.04 12.77
N PRO A 40 7.10 1.11 14.11
CA PRO A 40 5.99 0.60 14.90
C PRO A 40 4.72 1.34 14.46
N LEU A 41 3.68 0.62 14.08
CA LEU A 41 2.47 1.24 13.53
C LEU A 41 1.79 2.20 14.53
N GLU A 42 1.86 1.88 15.83
CA GLU A 42 1.43 2.75 16.92
C GLU A 42 2.45 3.83 17.30
N GLY A 43 3.68 3.72 16.81
CA GLY A 43 4.77 4.69 17.02
C GLY A 43 4.95 5.70 15.89
N PHE A 44 4.09 5.67 14.86
CA PHE A 44 4.19 6.61 13.73
C PHE A 44 4.02 8.05 14.19
N ARG A 45 5.01 8.90 13.91
CA ARG A 45 5.05 10.29 14.35
C ARG A 45 4.39 11.21 13.31
N LEU A 46 3.08 11.38 13.43
CA LEU A 46 2.36 12.38 12.65
C LEU A 46 2.60 13.80 13.18
N SER A 47 3.61 14.48 12.63
CA SER A 47 3.91 15.87 13.01
C SER A 47 2.73 16.81 12.73
N ARG A 48 2.64 17.93 13.45
CA ARG A 48 1.57 18.93 13.26
C ARG A 48 1.54 19.47 11.83
N SER A 49 2.69 19.70 11.21
CA SER A 49 2.80 20.18 9.83
C SER A 49 2.37 19.11 8.83
N LEU A 50 2.78 17.85 9.02
CA LEU A 50 2.35 16.74 8.17
C LEU A 50 0.84 16.52 8.27
N ARG A 51 0.27 16.58 9.48
CA ARG A 51 -1.18 16.53 9.68
C ARG A 51 -1.90 17.62 8.88
N LYS A 52 -1.43 18.87 8.96
CA LYS A 52 -1.98 19.99 8.17
C LYS A 52 -1.91 19.74 6.67
N THR A 53 -0.79 19.20 6.19
CA THR A 53 -0.61 18.81 4.79
C THR A 53 -1.66 17.76 4.38
N ILE A 54 -1.84 16.69 5.16
CA ILE A 54 -2.78 15.62 4.83
C ILE A 54 -4.22 16.14 4.79
N ILE A 55 -4.67 16.88 5.81
CA ILE A 55 -6.06 17.39 5.87
C ILE A 55 -6.38 18.45 4.82
N SER A 56 -5.36 19.06 4.19
CA SER A 56 -5.56 20.01 3.10
C SER A 56 -5.98 19.35 1.78
N ASN A 57 -5.84 18.03 1.67
CA ASN A 57 -6.09 17.24 0.45
C ASN A 57 -5.40 17.80 -0.81
N ARG A 58 -4.25 18.49 -0.65
CA ARG A 58 -3.47 19.03 -1.78
C ARG A 58 -2.81 17.96 -2.66
N PHE A 59 -2.86 16.72 -2.23
CA PHE A 59 -2.42 15.56 -3.00
C PHE A 59 -3.62 14.64 -3.17
N ARG A 60 -3.85 14.19 -4.40
CA ARG A 60 -4.66 12.99 -4.61
C ARG A 60 -3.77 11.79 -4.31
N VAL A 61 -4.21 10.89 -3.45
CA VAL A 61 -3.48 9.66 -3.13
C VAL A 61 -4.17 8.49 -3.80
N THR A 62 -3.39 7.59 -4.42
CA THR A 62 -3.87 6.30 -4.94
C THR A 62 -3.00 5.14 -4.45
N ALA A 63 -3.43 3.90 -4.72
CA ALA A 63 -2.62 2.71 -4.53
C ALA A 63 -2.77 1.81 -5.76
N ASP A 64 -1.69 1.09 -6.09
CA ASP A 64 -1.63 0.12 -7.18
C ASP A 64 -2.17 0.65 -8.53
N THR A 65 -2.13 1.97 -8.72
CA THR A 65 -2.64 2.61 -9.94
C THR A 65 -1.52 2.84 -10.96
N ASP A 66 -0.28 2.99 -10.50
CA ASP A 66 0.88 3.28 -11.35
C ASP A 66 2.19 2.74 -10.75
N PHE A 67 2.19 1.46 -10.36
CA PHE A 67 3.31 0.80 -9.69
C PHE A 67 4.61 0.89 -10.50
N GLU A 68 4.52 0.66 -11.82
CA GLU A 68 5.65 0.70 -12.74
C GLU A 68 6.37 2.07 -12.72
N ASN A 69 5.63 3.18 -12.76
CA ASN A 69 6.26 4.50 -12.66
C ASN A 69 6.78 4.81 -11.26
N VAL A 70 6.17 4.27 -10.19
CA VAL A 70 6.69 4.40 -8.83
C VAL A 70 8.06 3.75 -8.70
N ILE A 71 8.20 2.47 -9.08
CA ILE A 71 9.49 1.77 -8.96
C ILE A 71 10.56 2.38 -9.87
N ARG A 72 10.21 2.77 -11.10
CA ARG A 72 11.12 3.47 -12.00
C ARG A 72 11.59 4.80 -11.43
N THR A 73 10.69 5.57 -10.84
CA THR A 73 11.06 6.85 -10.21
C THR A 73 11.94 6.63 -8.98
N CYS A 74 11.70 5.59 -8.18
CA CYS A 74 12.59 5.20 -7.09
C CYS A 74 13.98 4.76 -7.56
N ALA A 75 14.08 4.25 -8.79
CA ALA A 75 15.33 3.84 -9.42
C ALA A 75 16.06 4.98 -10.15
N GLU A 76 15.48 6.18 -10.22
CA GLU A 76 16.18 7.35 -10.76
C GLU A 76 17.29 7.81 -9.80
N ALA A 77 18.39 8.31 -10.38
CA ALA A 77 19.37 9.07 -9.61
C ALA A 77 18.74 10.39 -9.12
N ALA A 78 19.05 10.77 -7.88
CA ALA A 78 18.63 12.03 -7.28
C ALA A 78 19.85 12.86 -6.90
N ALA A 79 19.65 14.16 -6.66
CA ALA A 79 20.74 15.08 -6.33
C ALA A 79 21.54 14.66 -5.08
N ASP A 80 20.89 13.97 -4.15
CA ASP A 80 21.45 13.40 -2.92
C ASP A 80 21.83 11.92 -3.04
N ARG A 81 21.53 11.28 -4.18
CA ARG A 81 21.75 9.85 -4.43
C ARG A 81 22.13 9.62 -5.89
N GLN A 82 23.42 9.68 -6.20
CA GLN A 82 23.89 9.48 -7.57
C GLN A 82 23.77 8.04 -8.04
N GLU A 83 23.79 7.07 -7.12
CA GLU A 83 23.64 5.64 -7.42
C GLU A 83 22.42 5.04 -6.70
N THR A 84 21.62 4.26 -7.45
CA THR A 84 20.53 3.48 -6.88
C THR A 84 20.88 2.00 -6.80
N TRP A 85 20.32 1.32 -5.80
CA TRP A 85 20.48 -0.13 -5.62
C TRP A 85 19.45 -0.92 -6.42
N ILE A 86 18.45 -0.24 -7.02
CA ILE A 86 17.38 -0.85 -7.80
C ILE A 86 17.87 -1.01 -9.24
N ASN A 87 18.54 -2.13 -9.53
CA ASN A 87 18.94 -2.47 -10.90
C ASN A 87 17.76 -3.07 -11.70
N ALA A 88 18.03 -3.45 -12.95
CA ALA A 88 17.01 -4.02 -13.84
C ALA A 88 16.41 -5.34 -13.31
N ASP A 89 17.22 -6.23 -12.73
CA ASP A 89 16.75 -7.53 -12.22
C ASP A 89 15.79 -7.34 -11.02
N ILE A 90 16.08 -6.39 -10.12
CA ILE A 90 15.21 -6.04 -9.00
C ILE A 90 13.90 -5.40 -9.49
N GLU A 91 13.98 -4.47 -10.45
CA GLU A 91 12.79 -3.84 -11.03
C GLU A 91 11.86 -4.89 -11.65
N GLU A 92 12.37 -5.77 -12.50
CA GLU A 92 11.58 -6.83 -13.15
C GLU A 92 10.95 -7.79 -12.14
N ALA A 93 11.69 -8.17 -11.09
CA ALA A 93 11.17 -9.02 -10.03
C ALA A 93 9.98 -8.37 -9.30
N PHE A 94 10.07 -7.08 -8.99
CA PHE A 94 9.01 -6.36 -8.30
C PHE A 94 7.80 -6.06 -9.19
N LEU A 95 8.00 -5.81 -10.49
CA LEU A 95 6.89 -5.74 -11.45
C LEU A 95 6.13 -7.06 -11.49
N THR A 96 6.84 -8.20 -11.54
CA THR A 96 6.20 -9.51 -11.53
C THR A 96 5.48 -9.78 -10.19
N LEU A 97 6.07 -9.39 -9.07
CA LEU A 97 5.42 -9.50 -7.75
C LEU A 97 4.18 -8.62 -7.63
N HIS A 98 4.15 -7.48 -8.31
CA HIS A 98 2.97 -6.62 -8.39
C HIS A 98 1.84 -7.29 -9.18
N ASP A 99 2.15 -7.88 -10.33
CA ASP A 99 1.20 -8.65 -11.14
C ASP A 99 0.64 -9.87 -10.37
N MET A 100 1.44 -10.44 -9.47
CA MET A 100 1.03 -11.50 -8.55
C MET A 100 0.21 -11.01 -7.35
N GLY A 101 0.01 -9.70 -7.19
CA GLY A 101 -0.71 -9.09 -6.08
C GLY A 101 0.00 -9.20 -4.73
N LEU A 102 1.34 -9.22 -4.75
CA LEU A 102 2.21 -9.27 -3.57
C LEU A 102 2.99 -7.98 -3.35
N ALA A 103 3.38 -7.28 -4.42
CA ALA A 103 4.01 -5.97 -4.32
C ALA A 103 2.98 -4.86 -4.56
N HIS A 104 3.06 -3.80 -3.76
CA HIS A 104 2.07 -2.74 -3.76
C HIS A 104 2.72 -1.36 -3.70
N SER A 105 2.04 -0.37 -4.28
CA SER A 105 2.46 1.03 -4.28
C SER A 105 1.42 1.95 -3.65
N VAL A 106 1.90 3.09 -3.16
CA VAL A 106 1.06 4.24 -2.77
C VAL A 106 1.58 5.45 -3.52
N GLU A 107 0.71 6.08 -4.31
CA GLU A 107 1.05 7.19 -5.19
C GLU A 107 0.48 8.50 -4.67
N CYS A 108 1.25 9.58 -4.75
CA CYS A 108 0.80 10.95 -4.50
C CYS A 108 0.82 11.73 -5.81
N TRP A 109 -0.34 12.24 -6.20
CA TRP A 109 -0.56 13.04 -7.39
C TRP A 109 -0.84 14.49 -7.02
N ALA A 110 -0.33 15.41 -7.81
CA ALA A 110 -0.71 16.83 -7.72
C ALA A 110 -0.60 17.48 -9.08
N SER A 111 -1.45 18.46 -9.32
CA SER A 111 -1.22 19.44 -10.39
C SER A 111 -0.28 20.56 -9.90
N ASP A 112 0.41 21.19 -10.84
CA ASP A 112 1.17 22.42 -10.60
C ASP A 112 0.34 23.69 -10.88
N GLU A 113 -0.77 23.55 -11.60
CA GLU A 113 -1.72 24.61 -11.97
C GLU A 113 -3.16 24.16 -11.68
N ASP A 114 -4.09 25.08 -11.39
CA ASP A 114 -5.44 24.73 -10.91
C ASP A 114 -6.23 23.84 -11.90
N ASP A 115 -5.99 23.96 -13.21
CA ASP A 115 -6.63 23.15 -14.27
C ASP A 115 -5.64 22.25 -15.04
N GLY A 116 -4.41 22.12 -14.54
CA GLY A 116 -3.36 21.31 -15.18
C GLY A 116 -3.54 19.80 -14.96
N PRO A 117 -2.92 18.95 -15.81
CA PRO A 117 -2.92 17.51 -15.57
C PRO A 117 -2.14 17.20 -14.29
N GLU A 118 -2.70 16.32 -13.46
CA GLU A 118 -1.98 15.82 -12.30
C GLU A 118 -0.77 14.98 -12.72
N LYS A 119 0.30 15.11 -11.94
CA LYS A 119 1.54 14.36 -12.12
C LYS A 119 1.81 13.53 -10.88
N LEU A 120 2.51 12.41 -11.07
CA LEU A 120 3.07 11.62 -9.98
C LEU A 120 4.22 12.41 -9.30
N VAL A 121 3.96 12.91 -8.10
CA VAL A 121 4.86 13.83 -7.37
C VAL A 121 5.49 13.23 -6.12
N GLY A 122 5.12 12.00 -5.78
CA GLY A 122 5.74 11.22 -4.71
C GLY A 122 5.08 9.86 -4.61
N GLY A 123 5.71 8.95 -3.89
CA GLY A 123 5.17 7.63 -3.69
C GLY A 123 6.14 6.72 -2.99
N LEU A 124 5.69 5.50 -2.75
CA LEU A 124 6.48 4.40 -2.21
C LEU A 124 5.96 3.09 -2.78
N TYR A 125 6.80 2.06 -2.73
CA TYR A 125 6.37 0.68 -2.99
C TYR A 125 6.95 -0.27 -1.95
N GLY A 126 6.37 -1.45 -1.85
CA GLY A 126 6.84 -2.49 -0.95
C GLY A 126 6.22 -3.85 -1.23
N LEU A 127 6.68 -4.84 -0.48
CA LEU A 127 6.21 -6.23 -0.53
C LEU A 127 5.32 -6.54 0.67
N GLU A 128 4.15 -7.12 0.41
CA GLU A 128 3.31 -7.76 1.41
C GLU A 128 3.73 -9.22 1.60
N ILE A 129 3.99 -9.60 2.85
CA ILE A 129 4.22 -11.00 3.22
C ILE A 129 3.56 -11.31 4.57
N GLY A 130 2.45 -12.05 4.52
CA GLY A 130 1.56 -12.22 5.69
C GLY A 130 1.08 -10.86 6.20
N ARG A 131 1.18 -10.63 7.52
CA ARG A 131 0.84 -9.33 8.15
C ARG A 131 2.06 -8.41 8.28
N ALA A 132 3.10 -8.61 7.46
CA ALA A 132 4.24 -7.71 7.35
C ALA A 132 4.22 -6.98 6.00
N PHE A 133 4.61 -5.70 6.02
CA PHE A 133 4.88 -4.92 4.83
C PHE A 133 6.35 -4.48 4.84
N CYS A 134 7.11 -4.94 3.86
CA CYS A 134 8.49 -4.52 3.61
C CYS A 134 8.46 -3.32 2.67
N GLY A 135 8.58 -2.11 3.23
CA GLY A 135 8.65 -0.89 2.41
C GLY A 135 10.02 -0.83 1.73
N GLU A 136 10.07 -0.88 0.41
CA GLU A 136 11.33 -1.01 -0.34
C GLU A 136 11.98 0.33 -0.61
N SER A 137 11.23 1.24 -1.23
CA SER A 137 11.74 2.56 -1.56
C SER A 137 10.61 3.58 -1.62
N MET A 138 11.02 4.85 -1.61
CA MET A 138 10.12 5.98 -1.75
C MET A 138 10.83 7.14 -2.44
N PHE A 139 10.04 8.02 -3.06
CA PHE A 139 10.55 9.23 -3.70
C PHE A 139 9.61 10.40 -3.43
N SER A 140 10.13 11.62 -3.58
CA SER A 140 9.36 12.85 -3.41
C SER A 140 9.86 13.91 -4.38
N ARG A 141 9.02 14.30 -5.35
CA ARG A 141 9.26 15.43 -6.27
C ARG A 141 8.59 16.73 -5.78
N LYS A 142 7.58 16.64 -4.91
CA LYS A 142 6.93 17.78 -4.25
C LYS A 142 7.04 17.65 -2.73
N ARG A 143 7.15 18.77 -2.03
CA ARG A 143 7.35 18.79 -0.57
C ARG A 143 6.29 17.97 0.17
N ASP A 144 6.73 17.07 1.04
CA ASP A 144 5.93 16.15 1.86
C ASP A 144 5.16 15.07 1.09
N ALA A 145 5.32 14.92 -0.23
CA ALA A 145 4.58 13.92 -0.98
C ALA A 145 4.87 12.49 -0.49
N SER A 146 6.15 12.11 -0.29
CA SER A 146 6.52 10.80 0.26
C SER A 146 6.01 10.59 1.70
N LYS A 147 6.04 11.63 2.54
CA LYS A 147 5.53 11.58 3.92
C LYS A 147 4.02 11.35 3.94
N VAL A 148 3.29 11.94 2.99
CA VAL A 148 1.86 11.71 2.82
C VAL A 148 1.63 10.27 2.38
N ALA A 149 2.33 9.77 1.36
CA ALA A 149 2.22 8.38 0.92
C ALA A 149 2.46 7.40 2.09
N LEU A 150 3.50 7.63 2.90
CA LEU A 150 3.80 6.80 4.07
C LEU A 150 2.74 6.89 5.17
N ALA A 151 2.20 8.08 5.45
CA ALA A 151 1.11 8.23 6.41
C ALA A 151 -0.15 7.46 5.97
N TRP A 152 -0.47 7.51 4.67
CA TRP A 152 -1.56 6.73 4.09
C TRP A 152 -1.29 5.22 4.17
N LEU A 153 -0.07 4.77 3.85
CA LEU A 153 0.33 3.37 4.05
C LEU A 153 0.12 2.94 5.51
N VAL A 154 0.68 3.67 6.47
CA VAL A 154 0.59 3.32 7.90
C VAL A 154 -0.87 3.22 8.35
N ALA A 155 -1.73 4.15 7.95
CA ALA A 155 -3.15 4.10 8.29
C ALA A 155 -3.82 2.81 7.76
N ARG A 156 -3.48 2.39 6.55
CA ARG A 156 -3.99 1.14 5.94
C ARG A 156 -3.44 -0.09 6.65
N LEU A 157 -2.15 -0.10 6.95
CA LEU A 157 -1.50 -1.18 7.69
C LEU A 157 -2.16 -1.37 9.05
N LYS A 158 -2.37 -0.28 9.81
CA LYS A 158 -3.07 -0.32 11.10
C LYS A 158 -4.47 -0.92 10.97
N PHE A 159 -5.23 -0.42 10.00
CA PHE A 159 -6.61 -0.87 9.80
C PHE A 159 -6.69 -2.33 9.32
N GLY A 160 -5.77 -2.73 8.44
CA GLY A 160 -5.61 -4.12 7.98
C GLY A 160 -5.03 -5.06 9.02
N GLY A 161 -4.78 -4.57 10.23
CA GLY A 161 -4.15 -5.32 11.29
C GLY A 161 -2.74 -5.77 10.93
N PHE A 162 -1.98 -5.11 10.06
CA PHE A 162 -0.58 -5.46 9.90
C PHE A 162 0.16 -5.31 11.24
N GLU A 163 1.20 -6.11 11.44
CA GLU A 163 1.97 -6.14 12.68
C GLU A 163 3.38 -5.56 12.51
N LEU A 164 3.86 -5.49 11.28
CA LEU A 164 5.23 -5.07 10.96
C LEU A 164 5.26 -4.19 9.71
N LEU A 165 5.84 -2.99 9.85
CA LEU A 165 6.31 -2.17 8.74
C LEU A 165 7.84 -2.13 8.79
N ASP A 166 8.47 -2.88 7.89
CA ASP A 166 9.92 -2.93 7.70
C ASP A 166 10.37 -1.77 6.79
N CYS A 167 11.51 -1.17 7.13
CA CYS A 167 12.12 -0.07 6.39
C CYS A 167 13.61 -0.31 6.10
N GLN A 168 14.08 -1.56 6.27
CA GLN A 168 15.46 -2.00 6.08
C GLN A 168 16.47 -1.20 6.91
N PHE A 169 16.96 -0.07 6.37
CA PHE A 169 17.98 0.76 6.98
C PHE A 169 17.41 2.04 7.60
N MET A 170 18.01 2.46 8.71
CA MET A 170 17.63 3.70 9.35
C MET A 170 18.09 4.91 8.52
N THR A 171 17.22 5.90 8.39
CA THR A 171 17.55 7.20 7.81
C THR A 171 17.00 8.31 8.70
N GLU A 172 17.57 9.53 8.63
CA GLU A 172 17.03 10.68 9.36
C GLU A 172 15.56 10.96 8.99
N HIS A 173 15.21 10.75 7.72
CA HIS A 173 13.85 10.89 7.23
C HIS A 173 12.88 9.95 7.97
N LEU A 174 13.20 8.66 8.01
CA LEU A 174 12.37 7.64 8.68
C LEU A 174 12.35 7.82 10.19
N ALA A 175 13.47 8.18 10.81
CA ALA A 175 13.56 8.47 12.24
C ALA A 175 12.62 9.62 12.65
N SER A 176 12.53 10.66 11.81
CA SER A 176 11.59 11.77 12.02
C SER A 176 10.12 11.35 12.00
N LEU A 177 9.81 10.23 11.33
CA LEU A 177 8.48 9.65 11.19
C LEU A 177 8.19 8.53 12.21
N GLY A 178 9.12 8.26 13.13
CA GLY A 178 8.94 7.30 14.22
C GLY A 178 9.59 5.94 13.98
N ALA A 179 10.44 5.80 12.96
CA ALA A 179 11.23 4.58 12.80
C ALA A 179 12.17 4.39 13.99
N VAL A 180 12.39 3.13 14.34
CA VAL A 180 13.32 2.68 15.38
C VAL A 180 14.22 1.59 14.83
N GLU A 181 15.45 1.50 15.33
CA GLU A 181 16.33 0.37 15.06
C GLU A 181 16.09 -0.75 16.08
N VAL A 182 16.05 -1.98 15.58
CA VAL A 182 15.99 -3.20 16.38
C VAL A 182 17.14 -4.12 15.99
N SER A 183 17.54 -5.03 16.89
CA SER A 183 18.50 -6.07 16.52
C SER A 183 17.89 -7.02 15.47
N GLN A 184 18.73 -7.63 14.64
CA GLN A 184 18.31 -8.65 13.68
C GLN A 184 17.46 -9.76 14.33
N GLN A 185 17.86 -10.25 15.51
CA GLN A 185 17.09 -11.24 16.25
C GLN A 185 15.68 -10.74 16.62
N ALA A 186 15.56 -9.50 17.11
CA ALA A 186 14.27 -8.91 17.47
C ALA A 186 13.40 -8.69 16.23
N TYR A 187 13.99 -8.28 15.10
CA TYR A 187 13.30 -8.15 13.82
C TYR A 187 12.73 -9.48 13.33
N VAL A 188 13.55 -10.54 13.29
CA VAL A 188 13.10 -11.87 12.86
C VAL A 188 11.95 -12.37 13.74
N GLN A 189 11.99 -12.12 15.05
CA GLN A 189 10.86 -12.45 15.94
C GLN A 189 9.58 -11.66 15.61
N GLN A 190 9.68 -10.39 15.22
CA GLN A 190 8.53 -9.60 14.76
C GLN A 190 7.99 -10.15 13.43
N LEU A 191 8.88 -10.44 12.48
CA LEU A 191 8.52 -10.98 11.18
C LEU A 191 7.82 -12.34 11.31
N GLN A 192 8.37 -13.27 12.09
CA GLN A 192 7.75 -14.58 12.27
C GLN A 192 6.36 -14.50 12.91
N ARG A 193 6.13 -13.56 13.84
CA ARG A 193 4.78 -13.31 14.38
C ARG A 193 3.82 -12.82 13.29
N ALA A 194 4.27 -11.87 12.46
CA ALA A 194 3.48 -11.35 11.36
C ALA A 194 3.16 -12.42 10.29
N LEU A 195 4.06 -13.36 10.04
CA LEU A 195 3.86 -14.47 9.10
C LEU A 195 2.94 -15.58 9.62
N GLN A 196 2.94 -15.84 10.94
CA GLN A 196 2.13 -16.88 11.57
C GLN A 196 0.72 -16.40 11.93
N ALA A 197 0.51 -15.10 11.94
CA ALA A 197 -0.77 -14.53 12.29
C ALA A 197 -1.85 -14.93 11.26
N PRO A 198 -3.12 -15.13 11.69
CA PRO A 198 -4.18 -15.58 10.81
C PRO A 198 -4.35 -14.64 9.62
N ASP A 199 -4.52 -15.22 8.43
CA ASP A 199 -4.77 -14.45 7.22
C ASP A 199 -6.12 -13.73 7.32
N HIS A 200 -6.15 -12.46 6.94
CA HIS A 200 -7.41 -11.72 6.80
C HIS A 200 -7.84 -11.85 5.36
N SER A 201 -9.11 -12.17 5.12
CA SER A 201 -9.63 -12.41 3.75
C SER A 201 -9.51 -11.19 2.81
N VAL A 202 -9.09 -10.03 3.30
CA VAL A 202 -8.90 -8.79 2.54
C VAL A 202 -7.58 -8.15 2.98
N SER A 203 -6.58 -8.11 2.09
CA SER A 203 -5.44 -7.23 2.31
C SER A 203 -5.89 -5.78 2.19
N ALA A 204 -5.69 -5.05 3.27
CA ALA A 204 -5.91 -3.62 3.35
C ALA A 204 -5.20 -2.81 2.28
N ILE A 205 -4.15 -3.37 1.66
CA ILE A 205 -3.29 -2.73 0.66
C ILE A 205 -3.83 -2.93 -0.76
N LYS A 206 -4.62 -3.99 -1.00
CA LYS A 206 -5.15 -4.36 -2.31
C LYS A 206 -6.38 -3.55 -2.76
N SER A 207 -7.02 -2.80 -1.86
CA SER A 207 -8.12 -1.90 -2.25
C SER A 207 -7.59 -0.67 -2.99
N PRO A 208 -8.15 -0.29 -4.16
CA PRO A 208 -7.73 0.91 -4.86
C PRO A 208 -8.03 2.17 -4.04
N ILE A 209 -7.05 3.04 -3.84
CA ILE A 209 -7.28 4.34 -3.19
C ILE A 209 -7.72 5.35 -4.27
N ARG A 210 -8.79 6.10 -4.02
CA ARG A 210 -9.07 7.37 -4.73
C ARG A 210 -9.49 8.41 -3.71
N SER A 211 -8.60 9.37 -3.43
CA SER A 211 -8.87 10.40 -2.41
C SER A 211 -9.67 11.61 -2.91
N SER A 212 -10.13 11.61 -4.17
CA SER A 212 -10.99 12.67 -4.74
C SER A 212 -11.97 12.13 -5.79
N GLY A 213 -13.26 12.48 -5.64
CA GLY A 213 -14.34 12.18 -6.59
C GLY A 213 -14.39 13.08 -7.83
N ALA A 214 -13.36 13.04 -8.68
CA ALA A 214 -13.44 13.62 -10.01
C ALA A 214 -13.94 12.56 -11.02
N LEU A 215 -15.09 12.84 -11.63
CA LEU A 215 -15.87 12.02 -12.55
C LEU A 215 -15.03 11.42 -13.70
N SER A 216 -15.08 10.09 -13.81
CA SER A 216 -14.69 9.35 -15.01
C SER A 216 -15.62 9.73 -16.17
N GLY A 217 -15.17 10.60 -17.06
CA GLY A 217 -15.64 10.63 -18.44
C GLY A 217 -14.90 9.58 -19.27
N VAL A 218 -15.13 8.28 -19.02
CA VAL A 218 -14.70 7.22 -19.95
C VAL A 218 -15.95 6.74 -20.67
N GLY A 219 -16.11 7.23 -21.90
CA GLY A 219 -17.17 6.83 -22.80
C GLY A 219 -17.13 5.33 -23.07
N ALA A 220 -18.28 4.70 -22.88
CA ALA A 220 -18.56 3.36 -23.35
C ALA A 220 -18.65 3.36 -24.89
N ALA A 221 -17.83 2.51 -25.51
CA ALA A 221 -18.09 1.88 -26.80
C ALA A 221 -17.35 0.53 -26.73
N GLY A 222 -17.94 -0.65 -26.82
CA GLY A 222 -19.22 -1.06 -27.35
C GLY A 222 -18.95 -2.40 -28.02
N SER A 223 -19.21 -3.52 -27.34
CA SER A 223 -19.11 -4.86 -27.94
C SER A 223 -20.52 -5.45 -27.96
N ALA A 224 -21.07 -5.53 -29.17
CA ALA A 224 -22.39 -6.03 -29.46
C ALA A 224 -22.46 -7.56 -29.32
N ALA A 225 -23.64 -8.01 -28.95
CA ALA A 225 -24.05 -9.39 -28.77
C ALA A 225 -23.94 -10.25 -30.05
N GLY A 226 -23.70 -11.54 -29.85
CA GLY A 226 -23.97 -12.62 -30.80
C GLY A 226 -24.02 -13.95 -30.04
N GLY A 227 -25.23 -14.49 -29.84
CA GLY A 227 -25.45 -15.72 -29.08
C GLY A 227 -25.60 -16.99 -29.91
N ALA A 228 -25.83 -18.06 -29.13
CA ALA A 228 -26.40 -19.38 -29.45
C ALA A 228 -25.44 -20.56 -29.72
N GLY A 229 -25.60 -21.63 -28.92
CA GLY A 229 -25.12 -22.99 -29.19
C GLY A 229 -25.18 -23.90 -27.95
N VAL A 230 -26.11 -24.85 -27.95
CA VAL A 230 -26.50 -25.79 -26.89
C VAL A 230 -25.66 -27.08 -26.94
N GLY A 231 -25.47 -27.78 -25.80
CA GLY A 231 -25.04 -29.19 -25.78
C GLY A 231 -24.86 -29.80 -24.38
N ASP A 232 -25.76 -30.73 -24.02
CA ASP A 232 -25.82 -31.52 -22.78
C ASP A 232 -24.69 -32.56 -22.61
N GLY A 233 -24.42 -32.97 -21.36
CA GLY A 233 -23.64 -34.18 -21.05
C GLY A 233 -23.37 -34.40 -19.55
N ALA A 234 -24.04 -35.39 -18.96
CA ALA A 234 -24.10 -35.74 -17.54
C ALA A 234 -22.88 -36.50 -16.97
N GLY A 235 -22.71 -36.48 -15.64
CA GLY A 235 -21.88 -37.44 -14.89
C GLY A 235 -21.69 -37.10 -13.39
N ALA A 236 -22.46 -37.77 -12.52
CA ALA A 236 -22.38 -37.76 -11.05
C ALA A 236 -21.06 -38.42 -10.53
N ALA A 237 -20.64 -38.43 -9.26
CA ALA A 237 -21.26 -38.27 -7.95
C ALA A 237 -20.15 -38.06 -6.88
N GLY A 238 -20.49 -37.53 -5.70
CA GLY A 238 -19.60 -37.55 -4.53
C GLY A 238 -20.09 -36.68 -3.38
N ALA A 239 -21.11 -37.16 -2.66
CA ALA A 239 -21.71 -36.51 -1.50
C ALA A 239 -20.77 -36.49 -0.29
N TRP A 240 -20.65 -35.33 0.38
CA TRP A 240 -20.32 -35.23 1.81
C TRP A 240 -21.33 -34.29 2.47
N THR A 241 -22.03 -34.84 3.46
CA THR A 241 -23.14 -34.22 4.20
C THR A 241 -22.65 -33.49 5.45
N GLY A 242 -23.16 -32.28 5.66
CA GLY A 242 -23.59 -31.80 6.97
C GLY A 242 -22.54 -31.13 7.86
N GLY A 243 -22.71 -29.83 8.07
CA GLY A 243 -22.05 -29.08 9.14
C GLY A 243 -22.15 -27.57 8.97
N GLU A 244 -23.37 -27.02 8.91
CA GLU A 244 -23.58 -25.57 9.08
C GLU A 244 -23.03 -25.14 10.45
N ALA A 245 -21.89 -24.47 10.45
CA ALA A 245 -21.43 -23.64 11.55
C ALA A 245 -21.53 -22.18 11.10
N ALA A 246 -22.43 -21.45 11.76
CA ALA A 246 -22.75 -20.06 11.50
C ALA A 246 -21.48 -19.18 11.43
N LEU A 247 -21.24 -18.62 10.25
CA LEU A 247 -20.23 -17.60 9.99
C LEU A 247 -20.75 -16.25 10.49
N SER A 248 -20.22 -15.79 11.62
CA SER A 248 -20.37 -14.40 12.06
C SER A 248 -19.50 -13.49 11.19
N SER A 249 -20.17 -12.59 10.47
CA SER A 249 -19.73 -11.87 9.28
C SER A 249 -19.29 -10.42 9.56
N ASP A 250 -18.21 -10.20 10.32
CA ASP A 250 -17.86 -8.84 10.78
C ASP A 250 -16.55 -8.21 10.24
N GLY A 251 -15.83 -8.87 9.32
CA GLY A 251 -14.57 -8.34 8.77
C GLY A 251 -14.67 -7.65 7.40
N SER A 252 -15.49 -8.19 6.48
CA SER A 252 -15.71 -7.66 5.12
C SER A 252 -16.37 -6.28 5.12
N ALA A 253 -17.16 -5.98 6.16
CA ALA A 253 -17.87 -4.72 6.30
C ALA A 253 -16.93 -3.53 6.58
N ALA A 254 -15.69 -3.76 7.01
CA ALA A 254 -14.79 -2.71 7.48
C ALA A 254 -14.07 -1.97 6.33
N PHE A 255 -13.57 -2.70 5.31
CA PHE A 255 -13.00 -2.06 4.11
C PHE A 255 -14.07 -1.57 3.15
N GLU A 256 -15.16 -2.33 3.02
CA GLU A 256 -16.35 -1.80 2.37
C GLU A 256 -16.85 -0.56 3.12
N ALA A 257 -16.68 -0.45 4.45
CA ALA A 257 -16.98 0.78 5.19
C ALA A 257 -15.93 1.86 5.00
N LEU A 258 -14.63 1.58 4.87
CA LEU A 258 -13.64 2.60 4.56
C LEU A 258 -13.85 3.13 3.14
N ASP A 259 -14.05 2.25 2.16
CA ASP A 259 -14.39 2.61 0.79
C ASP A 259 -15.78 3.27 0.71
N LYS A 260 -16.82 2.76 1.39
CA LYS A 260 -18.14 3.43 1.48
C LYS A 260 -18.09 4.74 2.25
N LEU A 261 -17.21 4.91 3.22
CA LEU A 261 -17.07 6.15 4.00
C LEU A 261 -16.23 7.17 3.24
N LEU A 262 -15.27 6.74 2.42
CA LEU A 262 -14.55 7.55 1.44
C LEU A 262 -15.44 7.92 0.24
N VAL A 263 -16.30 7.03 -0.23
CA VAL A 263 -17.31 7.26 -1.29
C VAL A 263 -18.49 8.12 -0.78
N LYS A 264 -18.97 7.93 0.46
CA LYS A 264 -20.01 8.78 1.08
C LYS A 264 -19.58 10.24 1.25
N LEU A 265 -18.27 10.52 1.25
CA LEU A 265 -17.74 11.87 1.28
C LEU A 265 -17.84 12.59 -0.06
N ASP A 266 -17.87 11.83 -1.17
CA ASP A 266 -18.21 12.32 -2.51
C ASP A 266 -19.74 12.41 -2.70
N ASP A 267 -20.52 11.55 -2.03
CA ASP A 267 -22.01 11.58 -2.06
C ASP A 267 -22.66 12.66 -1.17
N ALA A 268 -21.89 13.59 -0.59
CA ALA A 268 -22.46 14.73 0.12
C ALA A 268 -23.34 15.66 -0.78
N ASP A 269 -23.43 15.36 -2.08
CA ASP A 269 -24.40 15.93 -3.02
C ASP A 269 -25.69 15.12 -3.25
N ARG A 270 -26.00 14.03 -2.52
CA ARG A 270 -27.35 13.42 -2.53
C ARG A 270 -27.64 12.52 -1.32
N GLY A 271 -28.27 13.11 -0.30
CA GLY A 271 -29.39 12.50 0.43
C GLY A 271 -29.12 11.34 1.40
N ALA A 272 -28.92 11.72 2.67
CA ALA A 272 -29.44 11.11 3.90
C ALA A 272 -29.58 9.57 4.00
N VAL A 273 -28.77 8.92 4.86
CA VAL A 273 -29.22 8.12 6.03
C VAL A 273 -28.10 8.01 7.09
N GLY A 274 -28.33 8.60 8.26
CA GLY A 274 -28.10 7.96 9.57
C GLY A 274 -26.69 7.78 10.14
N LEU A 275 -26.00 8.88 10.46
CA LEU A 275 -25.12 8.95 11.63
C LEU A 275 -25.55 10.19 12.43
N LEU A 276 -25.66 10.04 13.75
CA LEU A 276 -26.07 11.09 14.67
C LEU A 276 -25.33 12.39 14.37
N ALA A 277 -26.11 13.42 14.05
CA ALA A 277 -25.62 14.76 13.78
C ALA A 277 -24.86 15.30 14.99
N SER A 278 -23.53 15.23 14.94
CA SER A 278 -22.70 16.28 15.51
C SER A 278 -22.46 17.30 14.41
N SER A 279 -22.83 18.52 14.70
CA SER A 279 -22.82 19.68 13.82
C SER A 279 -21.45 19.93 13.17
N GLY A 280 -21.35 19.74 11.84
CA GLY A 280 -20.42 20.47 10.96
C GLY A 280 -19.40 19.66 10.14
N GLY A 281 -19.71 19.44 8.85
CA GLY A 281 -18.75 19.28 7.75
C GLY A 281 -18.39 17.84 7.34
N SER A 282 -18.53 17.50 6.05
CA SER A 282 -18.03 16.23 5.51
C SER A 282 -16.53 16.08 5.80
N SER A 283 -16.14 14.93 6.37
CA SER A 283 -14.77 14.67 6.80
C SER A 283 -13.93 14.14 5.65
N SER A 284 -13.29 15.01 4.84
CA SER A 284 -12.45 14.58 3.71
C SER A 284 -11.52 13.37 4.00
N PRO A 285 -11.12 12.57 3.00
CA PRO A 285 -10.23 11.42 3.20
C PRO A 285 -8.98 11.72 4.05
N GLY A 286 -8.35 12.87 3.82
CA GLY A 286 -7.22 13.30 4.65
C GLY A 286 -7.54 13.52 6.14
N LYS A 287 -8.76 13.97 6.48
CA LYS A 287 -9.19 14.10 7.89
C LYS A 287 -9.33 12.73 8.55
N LEU A 288 -9.85 11.74 7.84
CA LEU A 288 -9.98 10.37 8.33
C LEU A 288 -8.61 9.74 8.60
N ILE A 289 -7.69 9.83 7.63
CA ILE A 289 -6.30 9.35 7.81
C ILE A 289 -5.63 10.03 9.00
N ALA A 290 -5.76 11.36 9.11
CA ALA A 290 -5.22 12.09 10.25
C ALA A 290 -5.85 11.65 11.59
N GLN A 291 -7.11 11.26 11.60
CA GLN A 291 -7.81 10.77 12.79
C GLN A 291 -7.32 9.37 13.19
N LEU A 292 -7.26 8.42 12.25
CA LEU A 292 -6.74 7.07 12.49
C LEU A 292 -5.32 7.07 13.05
N LEU A 293 -4.49 8.02 12.63
CA LEU A 293 -3.11 8.17 13.09
C LEU A 293 -2.96 8.97 14.39
N THR A 294 -4.03 9.59 14.90
CA THR A 294 -4.00 10.37 16.16
C THR A 294 -4.80 9.75 17.29
N GLN A 295 -5.66 8.77 17.01
CA GLN A 295 -6.54 8.14 18.00
C GLN A 295 -5.87 7.10 18.92
N THR A 296 -4.56 6.89 18.84
CA THR A 296 -3.83 6.08 19.84
C THR A 296 -3.04 6.94 20.81
N SER A 297 -3.75 7.47 21.80
CA SER A 297 -3.22 7.95 23.08
C SER A 297 -4.14 7.54 24.21
#